data_AF-A0A5E4LJF3-F1
#
_entry.id   AF-A0A5E4LJF3-F1
#
_cell.length_a   1.000
_cell.length_b   1.000
_cell.length_c   1.000
_cell.angle_alpha   90.00
_cell.angle_beta   90.00
_cell.angle_gamma   90.00
#
_symmetry.space_group_name_H-M   'P 1'
#
loop_
_entity.id
_entity.type
_entity.pdbx_description
1 polymer ?
#
loop_
_entity_poly.entity_id
_entity_poly.type
_entity_poly.pdbx_seq_one_letter_code
_entity_poly.pdbx_strand_id
1 'polypeptide(L)'
;MRKGTQNSLEVHCSKHETYFVHSGKLKVGLRVGRAENRSVALEKGDVFHIPPGLMHMKIATDNCVVIEISTKDDDSDSHLVEDGQKYVHKEARE
;
A
#
# COMPACT_ATOMS: atom_id res chain seq x y z
N MET A 1 -3.28 5.40 10.36
CA MET A 1 -4.24 4.29 10.18
C MET A 1 -4.48 3.58 11.51
N ARG A 2 -5.67 3.02 11.72
CA ARG A 2 -6.01 2.25 12.94
C ARG A 2 -5.64 0.78 12.76
N LYS A 3 -5.25 0.10 13.82
CA LYS A 3 -4.94 -1.34 13.78
C LYS A 3 -6.09 -2.15 13.16
N GLY A 4 -5.75 -3.06 12.25
CA GLY A 4 -6.71 -3.93 11.56
C GLY A 4 -7.41 -3.29 10.36
N THR A 5 -7.12 -2.02 10.04
CA THR A 5 -7.67 -1.37 8.85
C THR A 5 -6.77 -1.55 7.64
N GLN A 6 -7.36 -1.48 6.45
CA GLN A 6 -6.67 -1.47 5.18
C GLN A 6 -7.31 -0.45 4.24
N ASN A 7 -6.53 0.06 3.29
CA ASN A 7 -7.04 0.85 2.18
C ASN A 7 -7.37 -0.05 0.99
N SER A 8 -7.89 0.54 -0.09
CA SER A 8 -8.08 -0.15 -1.36
C SER A 8 -6.74 -0.58 -1.98
N LEU A 9 -6.80 -1.60 -2.82
CA LEU A 9 -5.70 -1.93 -3.72
C LEU A 9 -5.80 -1.00 -4.92
N GLU A 10 -4.76 -0.24 -5.17
CA GLU A 10 -4.72 0.77 -6.22
C GLU A 10 -3.43 0.71 -7.02
N VAL A 11 -3.46 1.35 -8.19
CA VAL A 11 -2.30 1.53 -9.05
C VAL A 11 -2.31 2.94 -9.61
N HIS A 12 -1.10 3.51 -9.67
CA HIS A 12 -0.84 4.78 -10.32
C HIS A 12 -0.13 4.57 -11.65
N CYS A 13 -0.57 5.20 -12.73
CA CYS A 13 0.08 5.05 -14.03
C CYS A 13 1.31 5.96 -14.17
N SER A 14 1.35 7.08 -13.44
CA SER A 14 2.39 8.10 -13.58
C SER A 14 3.01 8.53 -12.24
N LYS A 15 2.23 8.52 -11.15
CA LYS A 15 2.70 8.99 -9.84
C LYS A 15 3.80 8.08 -9.28
N HIS A 16 4.91 8.70 -8.89
CA HIS A 16 5.87 8.09 -7.99
C HIS A 16 5.47 8.42 -6.57
N GLU A 17 5.23 7.39 -5.76
CA GLU A 17 4.81 7.53 -4.38
C GLU A 17 5.83 6.90 -3.43
N THR A 18 5.91 7.39 -2.21
CA THR A 18 6.78 6.87 -1.18
C THR A 18 6.08 6.94 0.16
N TYR A 19 6.09 5.83 0.89
CA TYR A 19 5.65 5.78 2.26
C TYR A 19 6.84 5.91 3.19
N PHE A 20 6.69 6.75 4.21
CA PHE A 20 7.54 6.79 5.37
C PHE A 20 6.71 6.48 6.62
N VAL A 21 7.10 5.46 7.39
CA VAL A 21 6.40 5.08 8.61
C VAL A 21 6.89 5.94 9.77
N HIS A 22 6.15 7.00 10.09
CA HIS A 22 6.49 7.90 11.19
C HIS A 22 6.33 7.23 12.57
N SER A 23 5.32 6.39 12.74
CA SER A 23 5.08 5.60 13.96
C SER A 23 4.24 4.35 13.70
N GLY A 24 4.33 3.36 14.59
CA GLY A 24 3.58 2.10 14.49
C GLY A 24 4.18 1.10 13.51
N LYS A 25 3.35 0.16 13.02
CA LYS A 25 3.74 -0.87 12.05
C LYS A 25 2.76 -0.93 10.89
N LEU A 26 3.28 -0.95 9.68
CA LEU A 26 2.52 -1.05 8.44
C LEU A 26 2.95 -2.30 7.68
N LYS A 27 2.01 -2.89 6.94
CA LYS A 27 2.30 -3.88 5.92
C LYS A 27 1.85 -3.30 4.59
N VAL A 28 2.73 -3.24 3.60
CA VAL A 28 2.38 -2.86 2.23
C VAL A 28 1.97 -4.14 1.51
N GLY A 29 0.69 -4.28 1.21
CA GLY A 29 0.18 -5.37 0.37
C GLY A 29 0.44 -5.07 -1.09
N LEU A 30 0.89 -6.08 -1.85
CA LEU A 30 1.24 -5.97 -3.26
C LEU A 30 0.51 -7.02 -4.07
N ARG A 31 0.19 -6.72 -5.33
CA ARG A 31 -0.24 -7.71 -6.31
C ARG A 31 0.77 -7.75 -7.47
N VAL A 32 1.47 -8.87 -7.61
CA VAL A 32 2.63 -8.99 -8.50
C VAL A 32 2.63 -10.31 -9.28
N GLY A 33 3.40 -10.36 -10.36
CA GLY A 33 3.51 -11.57 -11.19
C GLY A 33 2.17 -11.99 -11.78
N ARG A 34 1.74 -13.23 -11.49
CA ARG A 34 0.45 -13.80 -11.96
C ARG A 34 -0.68 -13.49 -10.98
N ALA A 35 -0.86 -12.21 -10.66
CA ALA A 35 -1.82 -11.73 -9.67
C ALA A 35 -1.62 -12.33 -8.26
N GLU A 36 -0.37 -12.62 -7.90
CA GLU A 36 -0.04 -13.12 -6.56
C GLU A 36 -0.05 -11.98 -5.55
N ASN A 37 -0.74 -12.21 -4.44
CA ASN A 37 -0.69 -11.31 -3.30
C ASN A 37 0.59 -11.57 -2.49
N ARG A 38 1.44 -10.54 -2.41
CA ARG A 38 2.65 -10.50 -1.59
C ARG A 38 2.56 -9.32 -0.64
N SER A 39 3.59 -9.16 0.19
CA SER A 39 3.65 -8.04 1.11
C SER A 39 5.06 -7.72 1.58
N VAL A 40 5.22 -6.49 2.08
CA VAL A 40 6.44 -6.04 2.77
C VAL A 40 6.03 -5.46 4.11
N ALA A 41 6.66 -5.92 5.20
CA ALA A 41 6.46 -5.36 6.53
C ALA A 41 7.38 -4.16 6.73
N LEU A 42 6.82 -3.08 7.28
CA LEU A 42 7.52 -1.83 7.58
C LEU A 42 7.30 -1.46 9.06
N GLU A 43 8.38 -1.07 9.71
CA GLU A 43 8.39 -0.55 11.07
C GLU A 43 8.68 0.96 11.08
N LYS A 44 8.63 1.56 12.27
CA LYS A 44 8.94 2.98 12.45
C LYS A 44 10.32 3.32 11.86
N GLY A 45 10.35 4.33 11.00
CA GLY A 45 11.56 4.82 10.34
C GLY A 45 11.77 4.24 8.94
N ASP A 46 11.06 3.16 8.58
CA ASP A 46 11.20 2.54 7.27
C ASP A 46 10.58 3.40 6.17
N VAL A 47 11.17 3.28 4.99
CA VAL A 47 10.76 3.92 3.75
C VAL A 47 10.45 2.85 2.72
N PHE A 48 9.35 3.02 1.98
CA PHE A 48 9.00 2.15 0.88
C PHE A 48 8.65 2.98 -0.36
N HIS A 49 9.38 2.74 -1.45
CA HIS A 49 9.17 3.41 -2.71
C HIS A 49 8.20 2.63 -3.59
N ILE A 50 7.24 3.34 -4.16
CA ILE A 50 6.18 2.81 -5.00
C ILE A 50 6.35 3.44 -6.38
N PRO A 51 6.98 2.74 -7.33
CA PRO A 51 7.06 3.20 -8.71
C PRO A 51 5.68 3.12 -9.40
N PRO A 52 5.47 3.89 -10.47
CA PRO A 52 4.30 3.76 -11.32
C PRO A 52 4.08 2.31 -11.78
N GLY A 53 2.83 1.88 -11.84
CA GLY A 53 2.41 0.54 -12.23
C GLY A 53 2.48 -0.50 -11.11
N LEU A 54 3.06 -0.20 -9.94
CA LEU A 54 3.05 -1.12 -8.81
C LEU A 54 1.68 -1.09 -8.12
N MET A 55 0.93 -2.20 -8.20
CA MET A 55 -0.30 -2.37 -7.45
C MET A 55 0.01 -2.53 -5.97
N HIS A 56 -0.53 -1.64 -5.14
CA HIS A 56 -0.18 -1.58 -3.73
C HIS A 56 -1.37 -1.18 -2.85
N MET A 57 -1.29 -1.54 -1.57
CA MET A 57 -2.25 -1.12 -0.54
C MET A 57 -1.58 -1.03 0.83
N LYS A 58 -2.14 -0.19 1.70
CA LYS A 58 -1.70 -0.01 3.07
C LYS A 58 -2.52 -0.91 4.00
N ILE A 59 -1.87 -1.75 4.81
CA ILE A 59 -2.51 -2.65 5.80
C ILE A 59 -1.91 -2.38 7.18
N ALA A 60 -2.72 -1.86 8.10
CA ALA A 60 -2.25 -1.45 9.42
C ALA A 60 -2.23 -2.64 10.40
N THR A 61 -1.04 -3.20 10.64
CA THR A 61 -0.86 -4.27 11.65
C THR A 61 -0.85 -3.74 13.08
N ASP A 62 -0.59 -2.45 13.25
CA ASP A 62 -0.73 -1.68 14.47
C ASP A 62 -1.30 -0.28 14.18
N ASN A 63 -1.67 0.48 15.21
CA ASN A 63 -1.97 1.91 15.04
C ASN A 63 -0.70 2.62 14.54
N CYS A 64 -0.78 3.23 13.36
CA CYS A 64 0.39 3.80 12.70
C CYS A 64 0.11 5.17 12.10
N VAL A 65 1.16 5.96 11.92
CA VAL A 65 1.15 7.19 11.13
C VAL A 65 2.10 6.98 9.97
N VAL A 66 1.58 7.12 8.76
CA VAL A 66 2.32 7.00 7.50
C VAL A 66 2.30 8.37 6.85
N ILE A 67 3.47 8.86 6.48
CA ILE A 67 3.61 10.07 5.67
C ILE A 67 3.81 9.60 4.23
N GLU A 68 2.94 10.08 3.36
CA GLU A 68 3.01 9.83 1.93
C GLU A 68 3.68 11.03 1.27
N ILE A 69 4.67 10.75 0.43
CA ILE A 69 5.43 11.73 -0.33
C ILE A 69 5.40 11.28 -1.78
N SER A 70 5.00 12.16 -2.68
CA SER A 70 4.83 11.81 -4.08
C SER A 70 5.26 12.93 -5.03
N THR A 71 5.39 12.59 -6.31
CA THR A 71 5.25 13.57 -7.39
C THR A 71 3.84 14.18 -7.38
N LYS A 72 3.55 15.14 -8.26
CA LYS A 72 2.21 15.75 -8.35
C LYS A 72 1.11 14.67 -8.34
N ASP A 73 0.17 14.83 -7.42
CA ASP A 73 -1.01 13.98 -7.29
C ASP A 73 -2.09 14.42 -8.29
N ASP A 74 -2.76 13.43 -8.87
CA ASP A 74 -3.85 13.59 -9.86
C ASP A 74 -4.86 12.47 -9.65
N ASP A 75 -6.11 12.85 -9.33
CA ASP A 75 -7.20 11.90 -9.09
C ASP A 75 -7.43 10.97 -10.29
N SER A 76 -7.17 11.45 -11.52
CA SER A 76 -7.34 10.65 -12.74
C SER A 76 -6.27 9.57 -12.93
N ASP A 77 -5.15 9.67 -12.19
CA ASP A 77 -4.05 8.68 -12.20
C ASP A 77 -4.25 7.60 -11.13
N SER A 78 -5.31 7.65 -10.32
CA SER A 78 -5.56 6.68 -9.26
C SER A 78 -6.62 5.67 -9.68
N HIS A 79 -6.19 4.45 -9.99
CA HIS A 79 -7.10 3.39 -10.44
C HIS A 79 -7.28 2.32 -9.37
N LEU A 80 -8.53 2.13 -8.94
CA LEU A 80 -8.90 1.05 -8.02
C LEU A 80 -8.81 -0.32 -8.72
N VAL A 81 -8.05 -1.22 -8.12
CA VAL A 81 -7.99 -2.64 -8.49
C VAL A 81 -8.98 -3.44 -7.64
N GLU A 82 -9.03 -3.17 -6.33
CA GLU A 82 -9.97 -3.80 -5.39
C GLU A 82 -10.46 -2.80 -4.36
N ASP A 83 -11.74 -2.87 -4.01
CA ASP A 83 -12.36 -2.04 -2.97
C ASP A 83 -11.93 -2.53 -1.58
N GLY A 84 -11.15 -1.72 -0.87
CA GLY A 84 -10.57 -2.05 0.44
C GLY A 84 -11.60 -2.32 1.55
N GLN A 85 -12.88 -1.95 1.35
CA GLN A 85 -13.95 -2.28 2.28
C GLN A 85 -14.51 -3.69 2.10
N LYS A 86 -14.40 -4.26 0.89
CA LYS A 86 -14.99 -5.56 0.53
C LYS A 86 -13.93 -6.64 0.33
N TYR A 87 -12.80 -6.26 -0.22
CA TYR A 87 -11.68 -7.13 -0.50
C TYR A 87 -10.86 -7.38 0.75
N VAL A 88 -10.28 -8.58 0.88
CA VAL A 88 -9.34 -8.92 1.96
C VAL A 88 -8.06 -9.42 1.31
N HIS A 89 -6.94 -8.76 1.60
CA HIS A 89 -5.64 -9.16 1.05
C HIS A 89 -5.12 -10.42 1.73
N LYS A 90 -5.21 -11.55 1.02
CA LYS A 90 -4.71 -12.85 1.48
C LYS A 90 -3.49 -13.24 0.68
N GLU A 91 -2.35 -13.35 1.34
CA GLU A 91 -1.11 -13.82 0.72
C GLU A 91 -1.22 -15.31 0.34
N ALA A 92 -0.57 -15.67 -0.77
CA ALA A 92 -0.42 -17.07 -1.11
C ALA A 92 0.34 -17.79 0.01
N ARG A 93 -0.13 -18.97 0.41
CA ARG A 93 0.65 -19.85 1.28
C ARG A 93 1.86 -20.33 0.47
N GLU A 94 3.03 -20.29 1.10
CA GLU A 94 4.24 -20.91 0.56
C GLU A 94 4.05 -22.42 0.36
#